data_AF-A0A3R5WKM2-F1
#
_entry.id   AF-A0A3R5WKM2-F1
#
_cell.length_a   1.000
_cell.length_b   1.000
_cell.length_c   1.000
_cell.angle_alpha   90.00
_cell.angle_beta   90.00
_cell.angle_gamma   90.00
#
_symmetry.space_group_name_H-M   'P 1'
#
loop_
_entity.id
_entity.type
_entity.pdbx_description
1 polymer ?
#
loop_
_entity_poly.entity_id
_entity_poly.type
_entity_poly.pdbx_seq_one_letter_code
_entity_poly.pdbx_strand_id
1 'polypeptide(L)'
;MRMNEISWQRMVYMNHSANVVPAGKPYKKQMLQGKVFPVTKAQARNFVLMGCLLNELNNEDVRVVELILNKHGIVGNYSYAKKKGMVRLVNSCDLDKALRMEYNF
;
A
#
# COMPACT_ATOMS: atom_id res chain seq x y z
N MET A 1 -11.90 8.29 4.35
CA MET A 1 -11.12 9.48 4.75
C MET A 1 -9.97 9.63 3.79
N ARG A 2 -9.63 10.86 3.39
CA ARG A 2 -8.45 11.18 2.58
C ARG A 2 -7.21 11.30 3.46
N MET A 3 -6.01 11.23 2.88
CA MET A 3 -4.74 11.31 3.61
C MET A 3 -4.65 12.52 4.55
N ASN A 4 -5.11 13.69 4.12
CA ASN A 4 -5.06 14.94 4.89
C ASN A 4 -6.10 15.01 6.03
N GLU A 5 -7.06 14.10 6.06
CA GLU A 5 -8.09 14.00 7.11
C GLU A 5 -7.68 13.03 8.24
N ILE A 6 -6.56 12.32 8.09
CA ILE A 6 -6.13 11.31 9.05
C ILE A 6 -5.43 11.98 10.22
N SER A 7 -5.97 11.76 11.42
CA SER A 7 -5.33 12.20 12.67
C SER A 7 -4.29 11.17 13.10
N TRP A 8 -3.02 11.48 12.87
CA TRP A 8 -1.91 10.60 13.23
C TRP A 8 -1.54 10.72 14.71
N GLN A 9 -1.50 9.59 15.41
CA GLN A 9 -0.97 9.55 16.78
C GLN A 9 0.55 9.37 16.72
N ARG A 10 1.27 10.10 17.59
CA ARG A 10 2.72 9.99 17.75
C ARG A 10 3.05 8.63 18.34
N MET A 11 3.44 7.66 17.51
CA MET A 11 3.95 6.36 17.97
C MET A 11 5.42 6.21 17.62
N VAL A 12 6.18 5.61 18.56
CA VAL A 12 7.64 5.48 18.49
C VAL A 12 8.08 4.31 17.61
N TYR A 13 7.21 3.30 17.43
CA TYR A 13 7.48 2.13 16.58
C TYR A 13 6.21 1.69 15.85
N MET A 14 6.19 1.85 14.53
CA MET A 14 5.09 1.35 13.69
C MET A 14 5.65 0.28 12.75
N ASN A 15 5.01 -0.89 12.74
CA ASN A 15 5.27 -1.88 11.70
C ASN A 15 4.89 -1.26 10.36
N HIS A 16 5.77 -1.38 9.37
CA HIS A 16 5.51 -0.94 8.00
C HIS A 16 4.76 -2.05 7.25
N SER A 17 3.71 -1.68 6.54
CA SER A 17 3.02 -2.57 5.61
C SER A 17 3.46 -2.33 4.16
N ALA A 18 4.04 -1.17 3.87
CA ALA A 18 4.61 -0.85 2.56
C ALA A 18 6.12 -1.15 2.47
N ASN A 19 6.58 -2.28 3.01
CA ASN A 19 8.01 -2.61 2.93
C ASN A 19 8.44 -2.86 1.49
N VAL A 20 9.67 -2.45 1.18
CA VAL A 20 10.31 -2.73 -0.10
C VAL A 20 11.16 -3.98 0.02
N VAL A 21 10.92 -4.94 -0.87
CA VAL A 21 11.79 -6.12 -1.02
C VAL A 21 12.61 -5.97 -2.30
N PRO A 22 13.95 -6.06 -2.24
CA PRO A 22 14.81 -5.96 -3.42
C PRO A 22 14.47 -6.98 -4.50
N ALA A 23 14.76 -6.63 -5.76
CA ALA A 23 14.66 -7.56 -6.87
C ALA A 23 15.48 -8.84 -6.62
N GLY A 24 14.94 -9.99 -7.02
CA GLY A 24 15.59 -11.30 -6.82
C GLY A 24 15.42 -11.92 -5.42
N LYS A 25 14.84 -11.20 -4.45
CA LYS A 25 14.52 -11.78 -3.13
C LYS A 25 13.09 -12.34 -3.08
N PRO A 26 12.82 -13.40 -2.27
CA PRO A 26 11.47 -13.95 -2.13
C PRO A 26 10.51 -12.95 -1.45
N TYR A 27 9.48 -12.49 -2.18
CA TYR A 27 8.49 -11.52 -1.66
C TYR A 27 7.05 -12.05 -1.61
N LYS A 28 6.69 -13.06 -2.40
CA LYS A 28 5.28 -13.47 -2.60
C LYS A 28 4.53 -13.81 -1.30
N LYS A 29 5.16 -14.56 -0.39
CA LYS A 29 4.55 -14.92 0.91
C LYS A 29 4.31 -13.69 1.79
N GLN A 30 5.25 -12.75 1.81
CA GLN A 30 5.12 -11.52 2.60
C GLN A 30 4.11 -10.55 1.97
N MET A 31 4.02 -10.54 0.65
CA MET A 31 3.04 -9.77 -0.13
C MET A 31 1.61 -10.25 0.15
N LEU A 32 1.36 -11.56 0.19
CA LEU A 32 0.06 -12.13 0.62
C LEU A 32 -0.32 -11.76 2.05
N GLN A 33 0.66 -11.48 2.90
CA GLN A 33 0.43 -11.00 4.27
C GLN A 33 0.20 -9.48 4.34
N GLY A 34 0.21 -8.80 3.19
CA GLY A 34 0.05 -7.35 3.07
C GLY A 34 1.22 -6.54 3.64
N LYS A 35 2.43 -7.11 3.62
CA LYS A 35 3.64 -6.51 4.20
C LYS A 35 4.61 -5.97 3.15
N VAL A 36 4.33 -6.14 1.87
CA VAL A 36 5.25 -5.75 0.79
C VAL A 36 4.50 -4.88 -0.21
N PHE A 37 5.05 -3.71 -0.46
CA PHE A 37 4.61 -2.85 -1.55
C PHE A 37 5.36 -3.21 -2.83
N PRO A 38 4.66 -3.38 -3.97
CA PRO A 38 5.32 -3.68 -5.23
C PRO A 38 6.06 -2.44 -5.77
N VAL A 39 7.37 -2.58 -6.01
CA VAL A 39 8.20 -1.50 -6.58
C VAL A 39 8.79 -1.83 -7.96
N THR A 40 8.53 -3.05 -8.45
CA THR A 40 8.96 -3.52 -9.76
C THR A 40 7.77 -4.05 -10.55
N LYS A 41 7.86 -4.07 -11.89
CA LYS A 41 6.81 -4.62 -12.77
C LYS A 41 6.43 -6.06 -12.43
N ALA A 42 7.41 -6.90 -12.10
CA ALA A 42 7.16 -8.30 -11.73
C ALA A 42 6.42 -8.40 -10.37
N GLN A 43 6.79 -7.57 -9.40
CA GLN A 43 6.09 -7.52 -8.11
C GLN A 43 4.66 -7.00 -8.28
N ALA A 44 4.46 -5.93 -9.05
CA ALA A 44 3.14 -5.35 -9.29
C ALA A 44 2.21 -6.35 -10.00
N ARG A 45 2.71 -7.05 -11.01
CA ARG A 45 1.98 -8.15 -11.67
C ARG A 45 1.55 -9.22 -10.67
N ASN A 46 2.47 -9.72 -9.86
CA ASN A 46 2.15 -10.73 -8.86
C ASN A 46 1.18 -10.20 -7.80
N PHE A 47 1.33 -8.96 -7.35
CA PHE A 47 0.44 -8.32 -6.39
C PHE A 47 -1.01 -8.35 -6.89
N VAL A 48 -1.24 -7.86 -8.10
CA VAL A 48 -2.58 -7.78 -8.71
C VAL A 48 -3.12 -9.17 -9.06
N LEU A 49 -2.34 -10.04 -9.68
CA LEU A 49 -2.79 -11.38 -10.09
C LEU A 49 -3.13 -12.28 -8.89
N MET A 50 -2.44 -12.10 -7.77
CA MET A 50 -2.69 -12.87 -6.56
C MET A 50 -3.78 -12.24 -5.67
N GLY A 51 -4.35 -11.10 -6.06
CA GLY A 51 -5.36 -10.39 -5.25
C GLY A 51 -4.81 -9.93 -3.90
N CYS A 52 -3.54 -9.52 -3.86
CA CYS A 52 -2.91 -9.06 -2.63
C CYS A 52 -3.54 -7.74 -2.15
N LEU A 53 -3.57 -7.53 -0.84
CA LEU A 53 -4.00 -6.30 -0.21
C LEU A 53 -2.91 -5.82 0.74
N LEU A 54 -2.74 -4.51 0.88
CA LEU A 54 -1.92 -3.98 1.96
C LEU A 54 -2.65 -4.15 3.29
N ASN A 55 -1.88 -4.44 4.34
CA ASN A 55 -2.43 -4.54 5.68
C ASN A 55 -2.61 -3.14 6.30
N GLU A 56 -2.67 -3.05 7.62
CA GLU A 56 -2.76 -1.79 8.35
C GLU A 56 -1.56 -0.88 8.04
N LEU A 57 -1.86 0.33 7.58
CA LEU A 57 -0.92 1.33 7.09
C LEU A 57 -0.67 2.40 8.16
N ASN A 58 0.59 2.75 8.34
CA ASN A 58 0.99 3.94 9.08
C ASN A 58 1.10 5.17 8.16
N ASN A 59 1.47 6.33 8.71
CA ASN A 59 1.61 7.58 7.96
C ASN A 59 2.60 7.47 6.79
N GLU A 60 3.73 6.81 6.98
CA GLU A 60 4.73 6.64 5.91
C GLU A 60 4.23 5.67 4.84
N ASP A 61 3.56 4.59 5.23
CA ASP A 61 2.95 3.68 4.26
C ASP A 61 1.87 4.39 3.42
N VAL A 62 1.04 5.24 4.05
CA VAL A 62 0.03 6.04 3.34
C VAL A 62 0.70 6.98 2.34
N ARG A 63 1.80 7.66 2.70
CA ARG A 63 2.56 8.50 1.77
C ARG A 63 3.04 7.74 0.53
N VAL A 64 3.54 6.52 0.72
CA VAL A 64 4.00 5.66 -0.39
C VAL A 64 2.83 5.28 -1.31
N VAL A 65 1.69 4.88 -0.72
CA VAL A 65 0.49 4.54 -1.49
C VAL A 65 -0.02 5.75 -2.27
N GLU A 66 -0.15 6.89 -1.61
CA GLU A 66 -0.62 8.15 -2.21
C GLU A 66 0.29 8.64 -3.34
N LEU A 67 1.60 8.40 -3.27
CA LEU A 67 2.52 8.78 -4.34
C LEU A 67 2.13 8.11 -5.68
N ILE A 68 1.81 6.81 -5.65
CA ILE A 68 1.39 6.09 -6.86
C ILE A 68 -0.03 6.47 -7.26
N LEU A 69 -0.97 6.54 -6.32
CA LEU A 69 -2.35 6.88 -6.63
C LEU A 69 -2.46 8.27 -7.28
N ASN A 70 -1.85 9.29 -6.66
CA ASN A 70 -1.93 10.67 -7.13
C ASN A 70 -1.24 10.88 -8.49
N LYS A 71 -0.16 10.14 -8.77
CA LYS A 71 0.51 10.17 -10.08
C LYS A 71 -0.44 9.80 -11.23
N HIS A 72 -1.43 8.95 -10.96
CA HIS A 72 -2.43 8.50 -11.92
C HIS A 72 -3.80 9.17 -11.72
N GLY A 73 -3.86 10.28 -10.98
CA GLY A 73 -5.09 11.05 -10.75
C GLY A 73 -6.11 10.36 -9.86
N ILE A 74 -5.68 9.37 -9.07
CA ILE A 74 -6.54 8.62 -8.15
C ILE A 74 -6.23 9.07 -6.71
N VAL A 75 -7.26 9.16 -5.88
CA VAL A 75 -7.13 9.54 -4.46
C VAL A 75 -7.42 8.33 -3.59
N GLY A 76 -6.57 8.06 -2.60
CA GLY A 76 -6.80 6.99 -1.65
C GLY A 76 -7.95 7.29 -0.70
N ASN A 77 -8.76 6.26 -0.43
CA ASN A 77 -9.81 6.29 0.58
C ASN A 77 -9.44 5.35 1.71
N TYR A 78 -9.35 5.89 2.93
CA TYR A 78 -8.89 5.19 4.10
C TYR A 78 -9.97 5.06 5.18
N SER A 79 -9.90 3.99 5.96
CA SER A 79 -10.68 3.79 7.19
C SER A 79 -9.74 3.52 8.37
N TYR A 80 -10.14 3.91 9.58
CA TYR A 80 -9.35 3.59 10.77
C TYR A 80 -9.31 2.07 10.98
N ALA A 81 -8.12 1.56 11.27
CA ALA A 81 -7.94 0.17 11.66
C ALA A 81 -8.33 -0.03 13.14
N LYS A 82 -8.38 -1.30 13.58
CA LYS A 82 -8.61 -1.62 15.00
C LYS A 82 -7.47 -1.11 15.88
N LYS A 83 -6.24 -1.16 15.37
CA LYS A 83 -5.07 -0.62 16.06
C LYS A 83 -5.08 0.91 15.96
N LYS A 84 -5.01 1.58 17.12
CA LYS A 84 -4.91 3.04 17.19
C LYS A 84 -3.74 3.55 16.35
N GLY A 85 -3.96 4.64 15.61
CA GLY A 85 -2.94 5.29 14.78
C GLY A 85 -2.65 4.60 13.45
N MET A 86 -3.39 3.55 13.08
CA MET A 86 -3.27 2.85 11.80
C MET A 86 -4.55 2.98 10.97
N VAL A 87 -4.41 2.89 9.66
CA VAL A 87 -5.54 2.92 8.72
C VAL A 87 -5.49 1.75 7.75
N ARG A 88 -6.55 1.55 6.96
CA ARG A 88 -6.58 0.60 5.85
C ARG A 88 -7.03 1.31 4.59
N LEU A 89 -6.44 0.96 3.45
CA LEU A 89 -6.92 1.41 2.15
C LEU A 89 -8.22 0.67 1.81
N VAL A 90 -9.30 1.43 1.62
CA VAL A 90 -10.64 0.92 1.32
C VAL A 90 -10.79 0.66 -0.18
N ASN A 91 -10.27 1.54 -1.02
CA ASN A 91 -10.33 1.41 -2.48
C ASN A 91 -9.10 0.67 -3.03
N SER A 92 -8.84 -0.54 -2.55
CA SER A 92 -7.70 -1.36 -3.04
C SER A 92 -7.77 -1.67 -4.54
N CYS A 93 -8.97 -1.79 -5.12
CA CYS A 93 -9.14 -1.95 -6.56
C CYS A 93 -8.56 -0.78 -7.36
N ASP A 94 -8.54 0.42 -6.79
CA ASP A 94 -7.94 1.60 -7.44
C ASP A 94 -6.42 1.57 -7.36
N LEU A 95 -5.85 1.00 -6.29
CA LEU A 95 -4.42 0.72 -6.22
C LEU A 95 -4.01 -0.28 -7.31
N ASP A 96 -4.79 -1.33 -7.55
CA ASP A 96 -4.51 -2.28 -8.64
C ASP A 96 -4.49 -1.60 -10.01
N LYS A 97 -5.45 -0.70 -10.27
CA LYS A 97 -5.47 0.11 -11.50
C LYS A 97 -4.23 0.99 -11.61
N ALA A 98 -3.88 1.71 -10.54
CA ALA A 98 -2.71 2.57 -10.51
C ALA A 98 -1.41 1.79 -10.75
N LEU A 99 -1.28 0.59 -10.20
CA LEU A 99 -0.14 -0.30 -10.43
C LEU A 99 -0.04 -0.78 -11.88
N ARG A 100 -1.18 -1.11 -12.51
CA ARG A 100 -1.22 -1.48 -13.93
C ARG A 100 -0.79 -0.32 -14.82
N MET A 101 -1.22 0.90 -14.51
CA MET A 101 -0.82 2.11 -15.22
C MET A 101 0.68 2.41 -15.02
N GLU A 102 1.17 2.34 -13.77
CA GLU A 102 2.56 2.63 -13.42
C GLU A 102 3.56 1.70 -14.10
N TYR A 103 3.25 0.40 -14.17
CA TYR A 103 4.17 -0.62 -14.69
C TYR A 103 3.79 -1.16 -16.07
N ASN A 104 2.72 -0.62 -16.67
CA ASN A 104 2.19 -0.96 -17.99
C ASN A 104 2.00 -2.48 -18.18
N PHE A 105 1.01 -3.06 -17.50
CA PHE A 105 0.66 -4.49 -17.59
C PHE A 105 -0.81 -4.86 -17.41
#